data_AF-A0A6V7J712-F1
#
_entry.id   AF-A0A6V7J712-F1
#
_cell.length_a   1.000
_cell.length_b   1.000
_cell.length_c   1.000
_cell.angle_alpha   90.00
_cell.angle_beta   90.00
_cell.angle_gamma   90.00
#
_symmetry.space_group_name_H-M   'P 1'
#
loop_
_entity.id
_entity.type
_entity.pdbx_description
1 polymer ?
#
loop_
_entity_poly.entity_id
_entity_poly.type
_entity_poly.pdbx_seq_one_letter_code
_entity_poly.pdbx_strand_id
1 'polypeptide(L)'
;MSRRNSPRNFPFNDPNRQSCPELRALESHLRSAYTLKALEAQIAEKKADRLAQQKLDSLNTKLLTIQTEKLIEEDAQRSQLSSEKREKYRSDLEDQMESKYLEKLLQEEKERREREVLIEVDRIVDEEYEKSRLRRRAELAEMLRRERRILSEMREIKRAKRAEAEVLMHVRIQEYQQEVERRSLEMKKQNEEQRKKREETIARVARAFVDIGREQREREALLIDLAAETLRQELLIEDLENERKQREAKSKMAVDLKEQMQIAVDSEERCRQRDRIFFDEVMAKIMEDEKVSILTAQARRRKQVVYKEDLMKLMEERKRIREAAMAERRQEWEEERMREEERRERFREERQRLIEEHAENVAKYLKHGVLTREEADNFMQK
;
A
#
# COMPACT_ATOMS: atom_id res chain seq x y z
N MET A 1 12.59 215.59 -49.78
CA MET A 1 12.18 216.87 -49.15
C MET A 1 13.43 217.63 -48.70
N SER A 2 13.37 218.97 -48.70
CA SER A 2 14.42 219.95 -48.35
C SER A 2 15.55 220.12 -49.38
N ARG A 3 15.44 221.02 -50.36
CA ARG A 3 15.53 222.50 -50.32
C ARG A 3 16.88 223.03 -49.83
N ARG A 4 17.55 223.75 -50.74
CA ARG A 4 17.99 225.17 -50.68
C ARG A 4 19.48 225.43 -50.88
N ASN A 5 19.68 226.41 -51.75
CA ASN A 5 20.72 227.44 -51.77
C ASN A 5 22.12 227.07 -52.28
N SER A 6 22.31 227.42 -53.56
CA SER A 6 23.41 228.27 -54.09
C SER A 6 24.23 229.00 -53.01
N PRO A 7 25.54 229.16 -53.24
CA PRO A 7 26.01 230.42 -53.84
C PRO A 7 26.87 230.13 -55.08
N ARG A 8 26.62 230.74 -56.24
CA ARG A 8 27.08 232.11 -56.57
C ARG A 8 28.53 232.31 -56.12
N ASN A 9 29.48 231.97 -56.97
CA ASN A 9 30.81 232.58 -56.97
C ASN A 9 31.23 232.83 -58.41
N PHE A 10 30.82 234.01 -58.90
CA PHE A 10 31.73 234.89 -59.64
C PHE A 10 32.98 235.11 -58.75
N PRO A 11 34.20 235.19 -59.31
CA PRO A 11 34.60 236.46 -59.87
C PRO A 11 35.29 236.37 -61.22
N PHE A 12 34.95 237.36 -62.05
CA PHE A 12 35.91 238.09 -62.86
C PHE A 12 36.70 237.26 -63.87
N ASN A 13 36.08 237.05 -65.03
CA ASN A 13 36.81 237.09 -66.29
C ASN A 13 37.30 238.52 -66.51
N ASP A 14 38.39 238.87 -65.82
CA ASP A 14 39.23 239.98 -66.24
C ASP A 14 39.81 239.63 -67.62
N PRO A 15 39.68 240.51 -68.63
CA PRO A 15 40.33 240.36 -69.93
C PRO A 15 41.86 240.29 -69.85
N ASN A 16 42.45 240.35 -68.65
CA ASN A 16 43.88 240.18 -68.40
C ASN A 16 44.31 238.72 -68.11
N ARG A 17 43.38 237.73 -68.04
CA ARG A 17 43.69 236.32 -67.67
C ARG A 17 44.00 235.36 -68.83
N GLN A 18 43.69 235.71 -70.08
CA GLN A 18 43.95 234.84 -71.25
C GLN A 18 45.28 235.13 -71.99
N SER A 19 45.94 236.27 -71.73
CA SER A 19 47.17 236.70 -72.43
C SER A 19 48.49 236.48 -71.66
N CYS A 20 48.45 235.89 -70.46
CA CYS A 20 49.66 235.65 -69.65
C CYS A 20 49.96 234.14 -69.52
N PRO A 21 51.06 233.63 -70.08
CA PRO A 21 51.42 232.20 -70.06
C PRO A 21 51.67 231.62 -68.65
N GLU A 22 51.98 232.46 -67.66
CA GLU A 22 52.29 232.04 -66.28
C GLU A 22 51.09 231.47 -65.51
N LEU A 23 49.88 232.00 -65.74
CA LEU A 23 48.68 231.53 -65.03
C LEU A 23 48.23 230.13 -65.49
N ARG A 24 48.53 229.75 -66.75
CA ARG A 24 48.24 228.42 -67.30
C ARG A 24 49.16 227.34 -66.72
N ALA A 25 50.40 227.70 -66.42
CA ALA A 25 51.35 226.81 -65.73
C ALA A 25 50.90 226.52 -64.30
N LEU A 26 50.36 227.53 -63.60
CA LEU A 26 49.85 227.40 -62.24
C LEU A 26 48.62 226.47 -62.17
N GLU A 27 47.66 226.59 -63.10
CA GLU A 27 46.49 225.69 -63.15
C GLU A 27 46.88 224.23 -63.43
N SER A 28 47.86 224.01 -64.30
CA SER A 28 48.44 222.68 -64.57
C SER A 28 49.04 222.07 -63.29
N HIS A 29 49.81 222.86 -62.53
CA HIS A 29 50.40 222.43 -61.27
C HIS A 29 49.35 222.17 -60.18
N LEU A 30 48.29 222.98 -60.11
CA LEU A 30 47.20 222.73 -59.15
C LEU A 30 46.43 221.46 -59.49
N ARG A 31 46.15 221.18 -60.78
CA ARG A 31 45.53 219.91 -61.20
C ARG A 31 46.41 218.71 -60.85
N SER A 32 47.72 218.79 -61.07
CA SER A 32 48.64 217.70 -60.69
C SER A 32 48.67 217.48 -59.18
N ALA A 33 48.68 218.55 -58.39
CA ALA A 33 48.60 218.48 -56.93
C ALA A 33 47.29 217.81 -56.44
N TYR A 34 46.15 218.13 -57.06
CA TYR A 34 44.88 217.45 -56.73
C TYR A 34 44.89 215.97 -57.12
N THR A 35 45.50 215.60 -58.25
CA THR A 35 45.65 214.18 -58.62
C THR A 35 46.58 213.41 -57.67
N LEU A 36 47.66 214.06 -57.20
CA LEU A 36 48.55 213.47 -56.21
C LEU A 36 47.83 213.24 -54.88
N LYS A 37 47.04 214.21 -54.41
CA LYS A 37 46.22 214.06 -53.20
C LYS A 37 45.21 212.91 -53.31
N ALA A 38 44.58 212.73 -54.48
CA ALA A 38 43.66 211.61 -54.72
C ALA A 38 44.39 210.27 -54.75
N LEU A 39 45.57 210.21 -55.36
CA LEU A 39 46.42 209.01 -55.36
C LEU A 39 46.91 208.66 -53.95
N GLU A 40 47.30 209.65 -53.14
CA GLU A 40 47.67 209.44 -51.74
C GLU A 40 46.50 208.85 -50.93
N ALA A 41 45.28 209.37 -51.11
CA ALA A 41 44.08 208.83 -50.47
C ALA A 41 43.80 207.38 -50.91
N GLN A 42 43.94 207.08 -52.21
CA GLN A 42 43.74 205.72 -52.76
C GLN A 42 44.82 204.74 -52.26
N ILE A 43 46.06 205.20 -52.10
CA ILE A 43 47.14 204.41 -51.50
C ILE A 43 46.84 204.15 -50.02
N ALA A 44 46.33 205.13 -49.29
CA ALA A 44 45.94 204.96 -47.89
C ALA A 44 44.77 203.98 -47.74
N GLU A 45 43.75 204.06 -48.60
CA GLU A 45 42.61 203.13 -48.65
C GLU A 45 43.08 201.70 -48.94
N LYS A 46 43.88 201.49 -50.00
CA LYS A 46 44.43 200.16 -50.31
C LYS A 46 45.31 199.61 -49.19
N LYS A 47 46.05 200.46 -48.47
CA LYS A 47 46.82 200.04 -47.30
C LYS A 47 45.89 199.63 -46.14
N ALA A 48 44.79 200.36 -45.91
CA ALA A 48 43.80 200.01 -44.91
C ALA A 48 43.09 198.69 -45.26
N ASP A 49 42.71 198.48 -46.52
CA ASP A 49 42.10 197.23 -47.00
C ASP A 49 43.03 196.03 -46.83
N ARG A 50 44.32 196.18 -47.16
CA ARG A 50 45.32 195.12 -46.93
C ARG A 50 45.46 194.78 -45.45
N LEU A 51 45.49 195.78 -44.58
CA LEU A 51 45.54 195.55 -43.13
C LEU A 51 44.26 194.88 -42.62
N ALA A 52 43.08 195.26 -43.14
CA ALA A 52 41.81 194.64 -42.81
C ALA A 52 41.74 193.18 -43.29
N GLN A 53 42.19 192.88 -44.51
CA GLN A 53 42.28 191.52 -45.05
C GLN A 53 43.25 190.66 -44.25
N GLN A 54 44.45 191.17 -43.92
CA GLN A 54 45.38 190.46 -43.04
C GLN A 54 44.77 190.14 -41.67
N LYS A 55 43.98 191.06 -41.11
CA LYS A 55 43.26 190.82 -39.86
C LYS A 55 42.18 189.75 -40.04
N LEU A 56 41.38 189.79 -41.10
CA LEU A 56 40.38 188.77 -41.41
C LEU A 56 41.01 187.39 -41.62
N ASP A 57 42.10 187.29 -42.38
CA ASP A 57 42.82 186.04 -42.60
C ASP A 57 43.42 185.50 -41.30
N SER A 58 43.95 186.38 -40.45
CA SER A 58 44.44 186.00 -39.12
C SER A 58 43.32 185.51 -38.20
N LEU A 59 42.09 186.02 -38.36
CA LEU A 59 40.92 185.55 -37.61
C LEU A 59 40.38 184.24 -38.18
N ASN A 60 40.36 184.08 -39.51
CA ASN A 60 39.93 182.86 -40.18
C ASN A 60 40.87 181.68 -39.87
N THR A 61 42.19 181.89 -39.87
CA THR A 61 43.16 180.85 -39.46
C THR A 61 42.99 180.46 -37.99
N LYS A 62 42.73 181.42 -37.09
CA LYS A 62 42.38 181.14 -35.69
C LYS A 62 41.06 180.36 -35.57
N LEU A 63 40.06 180.69 -36.38
CA LEU A 63 38.78 179.99 -36.35
C LEU A 63 38.92 178.54 -36.86
N LEU A 64 39.68 178.33 -37.93
CA LEU A 64 39.97 176.99 -38.46
C LEU A 64 40.77 176.13 -37.46
N THR A 65 41.79 176.70 -36.80
CA THR A 65 42.55 175.98 -35.77
C THR A 65 41.65 175.55 -34.60
N ILE A 66 40.81 176.45 -34.10
CA ILE A 66 39.81 176.11 -33.06
C ILE A 66 38.84 175.01 -33.54
N GLN A 67 38.42 175.02 -34.81
CA GLN A 67 37.55 173.98 -35.36
C GLN A 67 38.28 172.63 -35.48
N THR A 68 39.53 172.61 -35.93
CA THR A 68 40.33 171.37 -36.01
C THR A 68 40.63 170.80 -34.63
N GLU A 69 40.91 171.65 -33.63
CA GLU A 69 41.11 171.24 -32.25
C GLU A 69 39.85 170.57 -31.69
N LYS A 70 38.68 171.17 -31.90
CA LYS A 70 37.40 170.57 -31.50
C LYS A 70 37.12 169.22 -32.16
N LEU A 71 37.41 169.08 -33.45
CA LEU A 71 37.25 167.80 -34.15
C LEU A 71 38.20 166.73 -33.59
N ILE A 72 39.45 167.09 -33.29
CA ILE A 72 40.42 166.18 -32.66
C ILE A 72 39.95 165.78 -31.26
N GLU A 73 39.42 166.72 -30.47
CA GLU A 73 38.85 166.43 -29.15
C GLU A 73 37.64 165.49 -29.24
N GLU A 74 36.72 165.72 -30.18
CA GLU A 74 35.55 164.86 -30.41
C GLU A 74 35.96 163.45 -30.86
N ASP A 75 36.93 163.31 -31.76
CA ASP A 75 37.45 162.01 -32.21
C ASP A 75 38.23 161.29 -31.10
N ALA A 76 38.96 162.02 -30.26
CA ALA A 76 39.61 161.48 -29.07
C ALA A 76 38.58 160.94 -28.07
N GLN A 77 37.49 161.68 -27.81
CA GLN A 77 36.39 161.23 -26.95
C GLN A 77 35.68 160.01 -27.53
N ARG A 78 35.38 159.98 -28.84
CA ARG A 78 34.79 158.81 -29.51
C ARG A 78 35.69 157.58 -29.41
N SER A 79 37.00 157.78 -29.58
CA SER A 79 37.99 156.71 -29.46
C SER A 79 38.11 156.20 -28.03
N GLN A 80 38.09 157.09 -27.04
CA GLN A 80 38.04 156.72 -25.61
C GLN A 80 36.79 155.91 -25.28
N LEU A 81 35.61 156.39 -25.66
CA LEU A 81 34.35 155.65 -25.46
C LEU A 81 34.34 154.29 -26.17
N SER A 82 34.95 154.20 -27.36
CA SER A 82 35.12 152.91 -28.06
C SER A 82 36.09 151.99 -27.32
N SER A 83 37.18 152.53 -26.76
CA SER A 83 38.14 151.77 -25.96
C SER A 83 37.49 151.24 -24.69
N GLU A 84 36.79 152.09 -23.94
CA GLU A 84 36.06 151.72 -22.72
C GLU A 84 35.01 150.64 -23.00
N LYS A 85 34.26 150.74 -24.11
CA LYS A 85 33.30 149.70 -24.51
C LYS A 85 33.99 148.38 -24.84
N ARG A 86 35.14 148.42 -25.52
CA ARG A 86 35.94 147.20 -25.81
C ARG A 86 36.52 146.60 -24.54
N GLU A 87 36.98 147.41 -23.60
CA GLU A 87 37.49 146.97 -22.30
C GLU A 87 36.39 146.30 -21.48
N LYS A 88 35.22 146.92 -21.36
CA LYS A 88 34.05 146.32 -20.70
C LYS A 88 33.67 144.99 -21.35
N TYR A 89 33.59 144.96 -22.68
CA TYR A 89 33.29 143.73 -23.39
C TYR A 89 34.35 142.64 -23.18
N ARG A 90 35.64 142.99 -23.13
CA ARG A 90 36.70 142.04 -22.79
C ARG A 90 36.56 141.52 -21.36
N SER A 91 36.30 142.40 -20.39
CA SER A 91 36.03 142.02 -19.00
C SER A 91 34.83 141.08 -18.90
N ASP A 92 33.71 141.39 -19.56
CA ASP A 92 32.52 140.53 -19.56
C ASP A 92 32.81 139.15 -20.16
N LEU A 93 33.65 139.07 -21.19
CA LEU A 93 34.09 137.80 -21.77
C LEU A 93 35.01 137.02 -20.83
N GLU A 94 35.93 137.70 -20.14
CA GLU A 94 36.79 137.10 -19.13
C GLU A 94 35.94 136.52 -17.99
N ASP A 95 34.97 137.28 -17.47
CA ASP A 95 34.03 136.84 -16.43
C ASP A 95 33.19 135.63 -16.87
N GLN A 96 32.75 135.61 -18.14
CA GLN A 96 32.04 134.45 -18.71
C GLN A 96 32.93 133.22 -18.81
N MET A 97 34.19 133.39 -19.22
CA MET A 97 35.17 132.32 -19.30
C MET A 97 35.50 131.76 -17.91
N GLU A 98 35.70 132.62 -16.92
CA GLU A 98 35.90 132.22 -15.52
C GLU A 98 34.68 131.49 -14.96
N SER A 99 33.47 132.00 -15.19
CA SER A 99 32.23 131.34 -14.77
C SER A 99 32.08 129.95 -15.40
N LYS A 100 32.38 129.82 -16.70
CA LYS A 100 32.36 128.52 -17.42
C LYS A 100 33.45 127.57 -16.91
N TYR A 101 34.60 128.09 -16.53
CA TYR A 101 35.67 127.29 -15.95
C TYR A 101 35.28 126.77 -14.56
N LEU A 102 34.71 127.61 -13.71
CA LEU A 102 34.19 127.20 -12.39
C LEU A 102 33.05 126.17 -12.51
N GLU A 103 32.13 126.35 -13.46
CA GLU A 103 31.09 125.35 -13.74
C GLU A 103 31.69 123.98 -14.11
N LYS A 104 32.74 123.95 -14.94
CA LYS A 104 33.44 122.70 -15.30
C LYS A 104 34.09 122.05 -14.08
N LEU A 105 34.76 122.81 -13.22
CA LEU A 105 35.36 122.30 -11.99
C LEU A 105 34.31 121.68 -11.06
N LEU A 106 33.16 122.35 -10.88
CA LEU A 106 32.05 121.82 -10.10
C LEU A 106 31.48 120.54 -10.71
N GLN A 107 31.40 120.46 -12.04
CA GLN A 107 30.93 119.27 -12.74
C GLN A 107 31.92 118.10 -12.57
N GLU A 108 33.22 118.35 -12.69
CA GLU A 108 34.25 117.34 -12.43
C GLU A 108 34.20 116.82 -10.98
N GLU A 109 33.94 117.70 -10.01
CA GLU A 109 33.78 117.30 -8.61
C GLU A 109 32.54 116.43 -8.41
N LYS A 110 31.41 116.80 -9.03
CA LYS A 110 30.19 115.98 -9.01
C LYS A 110 30.43 114.61 -9.63
N GLU A 111 31.08 114.54 -10.80
CA GLU A 111 31.40 113.27 -11.45
C GLU A 111 32.32 112.39 -10.59
N ARG A 112 33.28 112.98 -9.86
CA ARG A 112 34.11 112.23 -8.91
C ARG A 112 33.27 111.64 -7.78
N ARG A 113 32.39 112.45 -7.17
CA ARG A 113 31.48 111.98 -6.12
C ARG A 113 30.53 110.90 -6.64
N GLU A 114 29.99 111.05 -7.83
CA GLU A 114 29.14 110.05 -8.48
C GLU A 114 29.89 108.74 -8.71
N ARG A 115 31.15 108.79 -9.17
CA ARG A 115 32.00 107.59 -9.32
C ARG A 115 32.28 106.92 -7.98
N GLU A 116 32.55 107.68 -6.92
CA GLU A 116 32.75 107.13 -5.57
C GLU A 116 31.49 106.43 -5.06
N VAL A 117 30.31 107.04 -5.26
CA VAL A 117 29.02 106.43 -4.90
C VAL A 117 28.78 105.15 -5.71
N LEU A 118 29.07 105.14 -7.01
CA LEU A 118 28.91 103.94 -7.84
C LEU A 118 29.81 102.79 -7.36
N ILE A 119 31.06 103.08 -7.02
CA ILE A 119 31.99 102.07 -6.45
C ILE A 119 31.44 101.50 -5.14
N GLU A 120 30.85 102.33 -4.28
CA GLU A 120 30.27 101.87 -3.02
C GLU A 120 28.99 101.04 -3.25
N VAL A 121 28.16 101.44 -4.21
CA VAL A 121 26.98 100.65 -4.61
C VAL A 121 27.39 99.29 -5.14
N ASP A 122 28.40 99.22 -6.01
CA ASP A 122 28.92 97.95 -6.55
C ASP A 122 29.41 97.03 -5.42
N ARG A 123 30.14 97.58 -4.43
CA ARG A 123 30.57 96.83 -3.24
C ARG A 123 29.39 96.28 -2.44
N ILE A 124 28.38 97.10 -2.18
CA ILE A 124 27.19 96.68 -1.43
C ILE A 124 26.44 95.57 -2.19
N VAL A 125 26.31 95.70 -3.50
CA VAL A 125 25.64 94.69 -4.35
C VAL A 125 26.41 93.37 -4.31
N ASP A 126 27.73 93.41 -4.45
CA ASP A 126 28.58 92.20 -4.38
C ASP A 126 28.48 91.53 -3.01
N GLU A 127 28.52 92.30 -1.93
CA GLU A 127 28.35 91.76 -0.57
C GLU A 127 26.98 91.11 -0.35
N GLU A 128 25.89 91.76 -0.79
CA GLU A 128 24.54 91.22 -0.65
C GLU A 128 24.34 89.97 -1.52
N TYR A 129 24.95 89.95 -2.71
CA TYR A 129 24.96 88.76 -3.56
C TYR A 129 25.67 87.59 -2.87
N GLU A 130 26.86 87.83 -2.31
CA GLU A 130 27.64 86.81 -1.60
C GLU A 130 26.91 86.32 -0.33
N LYS A 131 26.36 87.23 0.48
CA LYS A 131 25.53 86.88 1.64
C LYS A 131 24.32 86.03 1.22
N SER A 132 23.63 86.42 0.16
CA SER A 132 22.48 85.68 -0.37
C SER A 132 22.88 84.29 -0.87
N ARG A 133 24.01 84.18 -1.57
CA ARG A 133 24.57 82.90 -2.04
C ARG A 133 24.89 81.98 -0.87
N LEU A 134 25.55 82.50 0.16
CA LEU A 134 25.88 81.74 1.38
C LEU A 134 24.63 81.30 2.15
N ARG A 135 23.62 82.18 2.29
CA ARG A 135 22.33 81.84 2.91
C ARG A 135 21.64 80.67 2.20
N ARG A 136 21.50 80.74 0.87
CA ARG A 136 20.93 79.64 0.07
C ARG A 136 21.70 78.34 0.24
N ARG A 137 23.03 78.40 0.27
CA ARG A 137 23.88 77.21 0.50
C ARG A 137 23.68 76.63 1.90
N ALA A 138 23.57 77.47 2.93
CA ALA A 138 23.33 77.05 4.31
C ALA A 138 21.94 76.42 4.47
N GLU A 139 20.90 77.02 3.88
CA GLU A 139 19.53 76.49 3.85
C GLU A 139 19.48 75.11 3.20
N LEU A 140 20.11 74.96 2.03
CA LEU A 140 20.21 73.66 1.34
C LEU A 140 20.95 72.62 2.20
N ALA A 141 22.04 73.00 2.87
CA ALA A 141 22.77 72.11 3.75
C ALA A 141 21.93 71.66 4.96
N GLU A 142 21.17 72.57 5.57
CA GLU A 142 20.24 72.27 6.66
C GLU A 142 19.11 71.33 6.22
N MET A 143 18.50 71.58 5.06
CA MET A 143 17.48 70.70 4.48
C MET A 143 18.02 69.29 4.25
N LEU A 144 19.20 69.16 3.62
CA LEU A 144 19.83 67.86 3.37
C LEU A 144 20.19 67.13 4.68
N ARG A 145 20.63 67.86 5.72
CA ARG A 145 20.89 67.26 7.05
C ARG A 145 19.62 66.70 7.66
N ARG A 146 18.52 67.45 7.62
CA ARG A 146 17.20 67.03 8.12
C ARG A 146 16.69 65.81 7.36
N GLU A 147 16.75 65.83 6.03
CA GLU A 147 16.33 64.70 5.20
C GLU A 147 17.17 63.45 5.47
N ARG A 148 18.49 63.57 5.58
CA ARG A 148 19.37 62.43 5.93
C ARG A 148 18.99 61.83 7.27
N ARG A 149 18.70 62.66 8.27
CA ARG A 149 18.25 62.21 9.60
C ARG A 149 16.92 61.47 9.53
N ILE A 150 15.94 62.02 8.82
CA ILE A 150 14.63 61.36 8.63
C ILE A 150 14.82 60.02 7.92
N LEU A 151 15.67 59.96 6.90
CA LEU A 151 15.94 58.73 6.17
C LEU A 151 16.65 57.67 7.03
N SER A 152 17.59 58.07 7.91
CA SER A 152 18.22 57.13 8.85
C SER A 152 17.21 56.60 9.87
N GLU A 153 16.42 57.48 10.49
CA GLU A 153 15.38 57.11 11.45
C GLU A 153 14.35 56.17 10.80
N MET A 154 13.91 56.47 9.58
CA MET A 154 13.00 55.60 8.81
C MET A 154 13.60 54.22 8.50
N ARG A 155 14.90 54.15 8.21
CA ARG A 155 15.59 52.87 7.99
C ARG A 155 15.66 52.05 9.27
N GLU A 156 15.95 52.69 10.40
CA GLU A 156 15.98 52.05 11.72
C GLU A 156 14.60 51.53 12.13
N ILE A 157 13.56 52.34 11.97
CA ILE A 157 12.17 51.92 12.23
C ILE A 157 11.79 50.72 11.37
N LYS A 158 12.14 50.72 10.08
CA LYS A 158 11.87 49.57 9.19
C LYS A 158 12.61 48.31 9.63
N ARG A 159 13.86 48.43 10.11
CA ARG A 159 14.62 47.30 10.64
C ARG A 159 14.01 46.77 11.93
N ALA A 160 13.64 47.65 12.86
CA ALA A 160 12.98 47.29 14.11
C ALA A 160 11.65 46.54 13.84
N LYS A 161 10.79 47.07 12.96
CA LYS A 161 9.53 46.41 12.59
C LYS A 161 9.72 45.04 11.94
N ARG A 162 10.78 44.84 11.16
CA ARG A 162 11.12 43.52 10.59
C ARG A 162 11.54 42.55 11.68
N ALA A 163 12.41 42.97 12.59
CA ALA A 163 12.84 42.16 13.71
C ALA A 163 11.66 41.79 14.63
N GLU A 164 10.77 42.72 14.95
CA GLU A 164 9.55 42.47 15.71
C GLU A 164 8.63 41.44 15.01
N ALA A 165 8.46 41.57 13.69
CA ALA A 165 7.68 40.62 12.91
C ALA A 165 8.32 39.22 12.91
N GLU A 166 9.64 39.13 12.78
CA GLU A 166 10.39 37.86 12.86
C GLU A 166 10.22 37.21 14.23
N VAL A 167 10.36 37.96 15.32
CA VAL A 167 10.13 37.46 16.69
C VAL A 167 8.70 36.93 16.84
N LEU A 168 7.71 37.67 16.35
CA LEU A 168 6.31 37.24 16.42
C LEU A 168 6.04 35.97 15.60
N MET A 169 6.70 35.82 14.44
CA MET A 169 6.64 34.58 13.65
C MET A 169 7.32 33.42 14.38
N HIS A 170 8.47 33.64 15.02
CA HIS A 170 9.14 32.62 15.81
C HIS A 170 8.28 32.12 16.97
N VAL A 171 7.62 33.03 17.69
CA VAL A 171 6.67 32.66 18.77
C VAL A 171 5.54 31.80 18.22
N ARG A 172 4.90 32.22 17.11
CA ARG A 172 3.83 31.44 16.47
C ARG A 172 4.28 30.06 16.01
N ILE A 173 5.49 29.96 15.45
CA ILE A 173 6.08 28.69 15.03
C ILE A 173 6.31 27.78 16.26
N GLN A 174 6.81 28.33 17.36
CA GLN A 174 7.00 27.57 18.60
C GLN A 174 5.67 27.08 19.18
N GLU A 175 4.65 27.93 19.24
CA GLU A 175 3.30 27.55 19.68
C GLU A 175 2.73 26.41 18.82
N TYR A 176 2.87 26.52 17.49
CA TYR A 176 2.44 25.47 16.57
C TYR A 176 3.20 24.16 16.77
N GLN A 177 4.53 24.22 16.99
CA GLN A 177 5.35 23.05 17.28
C GLN A 177 4.88 22.36 18.56
N GLN A 178 4.63 23.12 19.63
CA GLN A 178 4.10 22.58 20.89
C GLN A 178 2.74 21.92 20.68
N GLU A 179 1.86 22.51 19.87
CA GLU A 179 0.56 21.91 19.57
C GLU A 179 0.70 20.58 18.77
N VAL A 180 1.60 20.54 17.79
CA VAL A 180 1.91 19.32 17.04
C VAL A 180 2.50 18.23 17.95
N GLU A 181 3.40 18.59 18.85
CA GLU A 181 3.96 17.66 19.84
C GLU A 181 2.87 17.11 20.76
N ARG A 182 1.96 17.96 21.24
CA ARG A 182 0.84 17.52 22.08
C ARG A 182 -0.06 16.53 21.34
N ARG A 183 -0.44 16.84 20.10
CA ARG A 183 -1.23 15.92 19.25
C ARG A 183 -0.48 14.61 18.98
N SER A 184 0.83 14.66 18.75
CA SER A 184 1.67 13.47 18.57
C SER A 184 1.69 12.59 19.83
N LEU A 185 1.82 13.19 21.02
CA LEU A 185 1.75 12.47 22.29
C LEU A 185 0.36 11.85 22.53
N GLU A 186 -0.71 12.56 22.22
CA GLU A 186 -2.08 12.03 22.29
C GLU A 186 -2.26 10.82 21.35
N MET A 187 -1.80 10.93 20.10
CA MET A 187 -1.83 9.83 19.13
C MET A 187 -0.99 8.63 19.58
N LYS A 188 0.19 8.86 20.17
CA LYS A 188 1.02 7.79 20.74
C LYS A 188 0.28 7.06 21.87
N LYS A 189 -0.34 7.78 22.80
CA LYS A 189 -1.14 7.20 23.88
C LYS A 189 -2.30 6.36 23.33
N GLN A 190 -3.04 6.87 22.35
CA GLN A 190 -4.12 6.12 21.69
C GLN A 190 -3.60 4.86 21.00
N ASN A 191 -2.47 4.94 20.31
CA ASN A 191 -1.85 3.78 19.67
C ASN A 191 -1.39 2.74 20.70
N GLU A 192 -0.82 3.15 21.83
CA GLU A 192 -0.45 2.27 22.94
C GLU A 192 -1.68 1.58 23.54
N GLU A 193 -2.77 2.31 23.77
CA GLU A 193 -4.04 1.73 24.24
C GLU A 193 -4.62 0.73 23.23
N GLN A 194 -4.64 1.07 21.94
CA GLN A 194 -5.07 0.15 20.90
C GLN A 194 -4.19 -1.10 20.84
N ARG A 195 -2.88 -0.94 20.99
CA ARG A 195 -1.93 -2.05 21.04
C ARG A 195 -2.20 -2.95 22.23
N LYS A 196 -2.40 -2.40 23.43
CA LYS A 196 -2.80 -3.16 24.63
C LYS A 196 -4.09 -3.93 24.41
N LYS A 197 -5.13 -3.30 23.85
CA LYS A 197 -6.40 -3.97 23.50
C LYS A 197 -6.18 -5.13 22.51
N ARG A 198 -5.31 -4.94 21.50
CA ARG A 198 -4.95 -6.01 20.56
C ARG A 198 -4.23 -7.16 21.26
N GLU A 199 -3.23 -6.86 22.09
CA GLU A 199 -2.49 -7.85 22.87
C GLU A 199 -3.44 -8.64 23.81
N GLU A 200 -4.39 -7.97 24.46
CA GLU A 200 -5.44 -8.62 25.26
C GLU A 200 -6.36 -9.52 24.43
N THR A 201 -6.75 -9.12 23.22
CA THR A 201 -7.54 -9.98 22.32
C THR A 201 -6.75 -11.21 21.88
N ILE A 202 -5.48 -11.04 21.51
CA ILE A 202 -4.60 -12.15 21.13
C ILE A 202 -4.44 -13.12 22.30
N ALA A 203 -4.22 -12.61 23.52
CA ALA A 203 -4.10 -13.44 24.72
C ALA A 203 -5.39 -14.19 25.06
N ARG A 204 -6.57 -13.61 24.78
CA ARG A 204 -7.86 -14.31 24.94
C ARG A 204 -8.02 -15.43 23.90
N VAL A 205 -7.72 -15.15 22.64
CA VAL A 205 -7.79 -16.14 21.55
C VAL A 205 -6.80 -17.29 21.79
N ALA A 206 -5.58 -16.98 22.23
CA ALA A 206 -4.58 -17.99 22.55
C ALA A 206 -5.04 -18.92 23.69
N ARG A 207 -5.68 -18.39 24.74
CA ARG A 207 -6.29 -19.20 25.81
C ARG A 207 -7.37 -20.14 25.27
N ALA A 208 -8.28 -19.62 24.44
CA ALA A 208 -9.32 -20.45 23.81
C ALA A 208 -8.73 -21.59 22.96
N PHE A 209 -7.65 -21.35 22.21
CA PHE A 209 -6.97 -22.42 21.46
C PHE A 209 -6.36 -23.49 22.36
N VAL A 210 -5.79 -23.10 23.51
CA VAL A 210 -5.26 -24.07 24.49
C VAL A 210 -6.39 -24.92 25.07
N ASP A 211 -7.52 -24.32 25.40
CA ASP A 211 -8.69 -25.02 25.95
C ASP A 211 -9.29 -25.99 24.91
N ILE A 212 -9.50 -25.55 23.66
CA ILE A 212 -9.96 -26.42 22.56
C ILE A 212 -8.98 -27.57 22.34
N GLY A 213 -7.67 -27.29 22.33
CA GLY A 213 -6.64 -28.31 22.16
C GLY A 213 -6.59 -29.31 23.33
N ARG A 214 -6.99 -28.89 24.53
CA ARG A 214 -7.15 -29.80 25.68
C ARG A 214 -8.39 -30.68 25.51
N GLU A 215 -9.54 -30.10 25.16
CA GLU A 215 -10.77 -30.86 24.90
C GLU A 215 -10.59 -31.91 23.79
N GLN A 216 -9.85 -31.57 22.72
CA GLN A 216 -9.52 -32.52 21.65
C GLN A 216 -8.72 -33.71 22.15
N ARG A 217 -7.68 -33.47 22.97
CA ARG A 217 -6.89 -34.56 23.57
C ARG A 217 -7.71 -35.43 24.51
N GLU A 218 -8.60 -34.82 25.29
CA GLU A 218 -9.51 -35.57 26.17
C GLU A 218 -10.48 -36.44 25.35
N ARG A 219 -11.02 -35.93 24.22
CA ARG A 219 -11.85 -36.72 23.30
C ARG A 219 -11.08 -37.85 22.63
N GLU A 220 -9.86 -37.61 22.17
CA GLU A 220 -8.99 -38.63 21.59
C GLU A 220 -8.68 -39.75 22.59
N ALA A 221 -8.39 -39.40 23.84
CA ALA A 221 -8.18 -40.37 24.91
C ALA A 221 -9.43 -41.25 25.14
N LEU A 222 -10.61 -40.65 25.20
CA LEU A 222 -11.88 -41.39 25.34
C LEU A 222 -12.15 -42.32 24.15
N LEU A 223 -11.81 -41.90 22.92
CA LEU A 223 -11.94 -42.76 21.73
C LEU A 223 -11.00 -43.95 21.79
N ILE A 224 -9.76 -43.76 22.28
CA ILE A 224 -8.80 -44.85 22.47
C ILE A 224 -9.31 -45.84 23.52
N ASP A 225 -9.83 -45.34 24.64
CA ASP A 225 -10.40 -46.17 25.70
C ASP A 225 -11.59 -46.99 25.20
N LEU A 226 -12.51 -46.36 24.44
CA LEU A 226 -13.65 -47.04 23.84
C LEU A 226 -13.20 -48.13 22.85
N ALA A 227 -12.22 -47.84 21.99
CA ALA A 227 -11.67 -48.81 21.05
C ALA A 227 -11.00 -50.01 21.77
N ALA A 228 -10.35 -49.75 22.90
CA ALA A 228 -9.77 -50.81 23.72
C ALA A 228 -10.86 -51.67 24.38
N GLU A 229 -11.96 -51.07 24.83
CA GLU A 229 -13.11 -51.79 25.37
C GLU A 229 -13.83 -52.64 24.31
N THR A 230 -14.04 -52.10 23.10
CA THR A 230 -14.64 -52.88 21.99
C THR A 230 -13.77 -54.07 21.63
N LEU A 231 -12.45 -53.91 21.56
CA LEU A 231 -11.54 -55.02 21.29
C LEU A 231 -11.60 -56.09 22.39
N ARG A 232 -11.68 -55.70 23.67
CA ARG A 232 -11.85 -56.64 24.78
C ARG A 232 -13.17 -57.42 24.66
N GLN A 233 -14.25 -56.76 24.26
CA GLN A 233 -15.54 -57.42 24.04
C GLN A 233 -15.50 -58.39 22.85
N GLU A 234 -14.86 -58.01 21.75
CA GLU A 234 -14.68 -58.87 20.58
C GLU A 234 -13.89 -60.14 20.93
N LEU A 235 -12.78 -60.01 21.67
CA LEU A 235 -12.00 -61.15 22.15
C LEU A 235 -12.84 -62.06 23.06
N LEU A 236 -13.66 -61.49 23.96
CA LEU A 236 -14.54 -62.27 24.81
C LEU A 236 -15.61 -63.03 24.00
N ILE A 237 -16.17 -62.39 22.97
CA ILE A 237 -17.13 -63.05 22.06
C ILE A 237 -16.44 -64.19 21.32
N GLU A 238 -15.23 -63.97 20.79
CA GLU A 238 -14.45 -64.99 20.10
C GLU A 238 -14.14 -66.19 21.01
N ASP A 239 -13.74 -65.94 22.26
CA ASP A 239 -13.51 -66.97 23.26
C ASP A 239 -14.79 -67.79 23.54
N LEU A 240 -15.93 -67.11 23.74
CA LEU A 240 -17.23 -67.77 23.96
C LEU A 240 -17.68 -68.59 22.74
N GLU A 241 -17.46 -68.09 21.52
CA GLU A 241 -17.73 -68.84 20.30
C GLU A 241 -16.84 -70.06 20.16
N ASN A 242 -15.57 -69.94 20.50
CA ASN A 242 -14.63 -71.05 20.50
C ASN A 242 -15.01 -72.11 21.55
N GLU A 243 -15.39 -71.71 22.76
CA GLU A 243 -15.94 -72.61 23.76
C GLU A 243 -17.20 -73.32 23.28
N ARG A 244 -18.11 -72.58 22.64
CA ARG A 244 -19.33 -73.14 22.06
C ARG A 244 -19.01 -74.17 20.98
N LYS A 245 -18.11 -73.86 20.04
CA LYS A 245 -17.65 -74.79 19.00
C LYS A 245 -17.02 -76.04 19.62
N GLN A 246 -16.22 -75.89 20.67
CA GLN A 246 -15.65 -77.04 21.40
C GLN A 246 -16.73 -77.88 22.10
N ARG A 247 -17.74 -77.27 22.72
CA ARG A 247 -18.87 -77.99 23.33
C ARG A 247 -19.70 -78.73 22.28
N GLU A 248 -19.98 -78.10 21.15
CA GLU A 248 -20.68 -78.71 20.03
C GLU A 248 -19.89 -79.90 19.44
N ALA A 249 -18.57 -79.76 19.28
CA ALA A 249 -17.71 -80.86 18.84
C ALA A 249 -17.68 -82.03 19.84
N LYS A 250 -17.56 -81.75 21.14
CA LYS A 250 -17.65 -82.77 22.20
C LYS A 250 -19.02 -83.46 22.23
N SER A 251 -20.10 -82.70 22.03
CA SER A 251 -21.47 -83.23 21.96
C SER A 251 -21.64 -84.15 20.74
N LYS A 252 -21.19 -83.73 19.56
CA LYS A 252 -21.18 -84.57 18.34
C LYS A 252 -20.41 -85.87 18.57
N MET A 253 -19.20 -85.78 19.11
CA MET A 253 -18.39 -86.97 19.45
C MET A 253 -19.11 -87.90 20.45
N ALA A 254 -19.82 -87.34 21.44
CA ALA A 254 -20.59 -88.13 22.39
C ALA A 254 -21.81 -88.82 21.75
N VAL A 255 -22.48 -88.15 20.81
CA VAL A 255 -23.56 -88.75 20.00
C VAL A 255 -23.01 -89.88 19.13
N ASP A 256 -21.91 -89.65 18.41
CA ASP A 256 -21.27 -90.65 17.56
C ASP A 256 -20.84 -91.89 18.36
N LEU A 257 -20.26 -91.71 19.55
CA LEU A 257 -19.90 -92.81 20.45
C LEU A 257 -21.14 -93.57 20.95
N LYS A 258 -22.24 -92.87 21.25
CA LYS A 258 -23.50 -93.51 21.65
C LYS A 258 -24.11 -94.32 20.51
N GLU A 259 -24.07 -93.81 19.28
CA GLU A 259 -24.49 -94.54 18.08
C GLU A 259 -23.61 -95.77 17.85
N GLN A 260 -22.29 -95.66 17.98
CA GLN A 260 -21.38 -96.82 17.90
C GLN A 260 -21.69 -97.88 18.96
N MET A 261 -21.98 -97.47 20.20
CA MET A 261 -22.40 -98.39 21.26
C MET A 261 -23.73 -99.08 20.93
N GLN A 262 -24.71 -98.34 20.40
CA GLN A 262 -25.99 -98.91 19.99
C GLN A 262 -25.82 -99.91 18.85
N ILE A 263 -25.01 -99.60 17.84
CA ILE A 263 -24.68 -100.54 16.75
C ILE A 263 -24.01 -101.81 17.30
N ALA A 264 -23.12 -101.67 18.29
CA ALA A 264 -22.46 -102.82 18.94
C ALA A 264 -23.46 -103.70 19.71
N VAL A 265 -24.38 -103.08 20.48
CA VAL A 265 -25.45 -103.80 21.20
C VAL A 265 -26.39 -104.50 20.23
N ASP A 266 -26.86 -103.81 19.19
CA ASP A 266 -27.72 -104.39 18.15
C ASP A 266 -27.03 -105.55 17.43
N SER A 267 -25.72 -105.44 17.18
CA SER A 267 -24.91 -106.52 16.59
C SER A 267 -24.82 -107.72 17.53
N GLU A 268 -24.62 -107.50 18.83
CA GLU A 268 -24.61 -108.56 19.84
C GLU A 268 -25.98 -109.24 19.96
N GLU A 269 -27.08 -108.47 19.94
CA GLU A 269 -28.44 -109.02 19.94
C GLU A 269 -28.73 -109.84 18.69
N ARG A 270 -28.30 -109.37 17.50
CA ARG A 270 -28.40 -110.15 16.25
C ARG A 270 -27.56 -111.42 16.30
N CYS A 271 -26.38 -111.40 16.93
CA CYS A 271 -25.61 -112.63 17.20
C CYS A 271 -26.39 -113.57 18.11
N ARG A 272 -26.92 -113.10 19.25
CA ARG A 272 -27.72 -113.93 20.15
C ARG A 272 -28.97 -114.51 19.49
N GLN A 273 -29.63 -113.75 18.61
CA GLN A 273 -30.77 -114.24 17.84
C GLN A 273 -30.35 -115.32 16.84
N ARG A 274 -29.23 -115.13 16.13
CA ARG A 274 -28.66 -116.16 15.25
C ARG A 274 -28.28 -117.42 16.04
N ASP A 275 -27.68 -117.27 17.21
CA ASP A 275 -27.35 -118.40 18.09
C ASP A 275 -28.62 -119.13 18.55
N ARG A 276 -29.70 -118.41 18.91
CA ARG A 276 -31.00 -119.03 19.24
C ARG A 276 -31.59 -119.80 18.08
N ILE A 277 -31.61 -119.21 16.88
CA ILE A 277 -32.09 -119.90 15.66
C ILE A 277 -31.25 -121.15 15.41
N PHE A 278 -29.92 -121.06 15.56
CA PHE A 278 -29.03 -122.21 15.43
C PHE A 278 -29.31 -123.28 16.50
N PHE A 279 -29.53 -122.90 17.77
CA PHE A 279 -29.92 -123.84 18.83
C PHE A 279 -31.26 -124.50 18.55
N ASP A 280 -32.25 -123.75 18.05
CA ASP A 280 -33.56 -124.27 17.68
C ASP A 280 -33.47 -125.24 16.48
N GLU A 281 -32.64 -124.93 15.47
CA GLU A 281 -32.35 -125.82 14.34
C GLU A 281 -31.63 -127.10 14.79
N VAL A 282 -30.66 -126.99 15.68
CA VAL A 282 -29.96 -128.15 16.25
C VAL A 282 -30.92 -128.99 17.09
N MET A 283 -31.78 -128.38 17.90
CA MET A 283 -32.79 -129.10 18.68
C MET A 283 -33.84 -129.76 17.78
N ALA A 284 -34.30 -129.09 16.73
CA ALA A 284 -35.20 -129.69 15.75
C ALA A 284 -34.56 -130.92 15.10
N LYS A 285 -33.28 -130.85 14.75
CA LYS A 285 -32.54 -131.98 14.19
C LYS A 285 -32.37 -133.13 15.18
N ILE A 286 -32.05 -132.85 16.45
CA ILE A 286 -31.97 -133.86 17.52
C ILE A 286 -33.35 -134.54 17.72
N MET A 287 -34.43 -133.76 17.74
CA MET A 287 -35.80 -134.27 17.87
C MET A 287 -36.22 -135.12 16.66
N GLU A 288 -35.82 -134.74 15.45
CA GLU A 288 -36.02 -135.56 14.26
C GLU A 288 -35.24 -136.88 14.34
N ASP A 289 -33.97 -136.84 14.76
CA ASP A 289 -33.14 -138.03 14.95
C ASP A 289 -33.69 -138.95 16.06
N GLU A 290 -34.19 -138.40 17.17
CA GLU A 290 -34.90 -139.16 18.22
C GLU A 290 -36.21 -139.77 17.69
N LYS A 291 -36.98 -139.04 16.88
CA LYS A 291 -38.21 -139.55 16.26
C LYS A 291 -37.90 -140.71 15.29
N VAL A 292 -36.82 -140.61 14.52
CA VAL A 292 -36.33 -141.71 13.66
C VAL A 292 -35.86 -142.89 14.51
N SER A 293 -35.16 -142.65 15.62
CA SER A 293 -34.72 -143.69 16.58
C SER A 293 -35.90 -144.43 17.22
N ILE A 294 -36.95 -143.70 17.66
CA ILE A 294 -38.17 -144.28 18.20
C ILE A 294 -38.90 -145.12 17.13
N LEU A 295 -39.02 -144.61 15.90
CA LEU A 295 -39.66 -145.35 14.80
C LEU A 295 -38.88 -146.60 14.40
N THR A 296 -37.55 -146.57 14.39
CA THR A 296 -36.72 -147.76 14.14
C THR A 296 -36.76 -148.77 15.29
N ALA A 297 -36.83 -148.31 16.54
CA ALA A 297 -37.04 -149.18 17.70
C ALA A 297 -38.43 -149.85 17.67
N GLN A 298 -39.47 -149.11 17.28
CA GLN A 298 -40.83 -149.63 17.13
C GLN A 298 -40.95 -150.61 15.95
N ALA A 299 -40.24 -150.35 14.84
CA ALA A 299 -40.12 -151.29 13.71
C ALA A 299 -39.37 -152.57 14.08
N ARG A 300 -38.30 -152.50 14.90
CA ARG A 300 -37.61 -153.68 15.45
C ARG A 300 -38.54 -154.50 16.37
N ARG A 301 -39.31 -153.84 17.25
CA ARG A 301 -40.28 -154.53 18.13
C ARG A 301 -41.39 -155.22 17.33
N ARG A 302 -41.96 -154.56 16.30
CA ARG A 302 -42.95 -155.20 15.41
C ARG A 302 -42.37 -156.42 14.68
N LYS A 303 -41.14 -156.34 14.16
CA LYS A 303 -40.46 -157.50 13.54
C LYS A 303 -40.24 -158.65 14.53
N GLN A 304 -39.88 -158.38 15.79
CA GLN A 304 -39.71 -159.43 16.79
C GLN A 304 -41.02 -160.12 17.19
N VAL A 305 -42.14 -159.39 17.20
CA VAL A 305 -43.48 -159.98 17.42
C VAL A 305 -43.85 -160.90 16.27
N VAL A 306 -43.68 -160.46 15.02
CA VAL A 306 -43.93 -161.29 13.83
C VAL A 306 -43.04 -162.55 13.83
N TYR A 307 -41.75 -162.42 14.13
CA TYR A 307 -40.87 -163.60 14.26
C TYR A 307 -41.31 -164.56 15.37
N LYS A 308 -41.81 -164.05 16.50
CA LYS A 308 -42.37 -164.91 17.57
C LYS A 308 -43.64 -165.62 17.12
N GLU A 309 -44.54 -164.94 16.42
CA GLU A 309 -45.78 -165.54 15.90
C GLU A 309 -45.51 -166.60 14.83
N ASP A 310 -44.57 -166.35 13.90
CA ASP A 310 -44.21 -167.31 12.87
C ASP A 310 -43.46 -168.52 13.46
N LEU A 311 -42.63 -168.33 14.48
CA LEU A 311 -42.02 -169.43 15.24
C LEU A 311 -43.07 -170.27 15.99
N MET A 312 -44.08 -169.63 16.60
CA MET A 312 -45.16 -170.37 17.27
C MET A 312 -45.99 -171.18 16.26
N LYS A 313 -46.34 -170.62 15.10
CA LYS A 313 -47.03 -171.35 14.03
C LYS A 313 -46.23 -172.55 13.53
N LEU A 314 -44.93 -172.39 13.31
CA LEU A 314 -44.03 -173.50 12.94
C LEU A 314 -43.92 -174.57 14.04
N MET A 315 -43.92 -174.18 15.33
CA MET A 315 -43.94 -175.14 16.43
C MET A 315 -45.28 -175.89 16.52
N GLU A 316 -46.40 -175.23 16.30
CA GLU A 316 -47.74 -175.83 16.30
C GLU A 316 -47.94 -176.79 15.12
N GLU A 317 -47.50 -176.42 13.91
CA GLU A 317 -47.48 -177.32 12.75
C GLU A 317 -46.56 -178.52 12.99
N ARG A 318 -45.36 -178.31 13.55
CA ARG A 318 -44.45 -179.40 13.89
C ARG A 318 -45.02 -180.31 14.98
N LYS A 319 -45.84 -179.79 15.89
CA LYS A 319 -46.54 -180.56 16.94
C LYS A 319 -47.68 -181.39 16.33
N ARG A 320 -48.48 -180.82 15.43
CA ARG A 320 -49.52 -181.53 14.66
C ARG A 320 -48.95 -182.69 13.83
N ILE A 321 -47.85 -182.46 13.10
CA ILE A 321 -47.18 -183.52 12.32
C ILE A 321 -46.67 -184.63 13.25
N ARG A 322 -46.13 -184.27 14.42
CA ARG A 322 -45.66 -185.25 15.42
C ARG A 322 -46.81 -186.07 16.01
N GLU A 323 -47.94 -185.42 16.32
CA GLU A 323 -49.13 -186.08 16.85
C GLU A 323 -49.76 -187.02 15.81
N ALA A 324 -49.80 -186.62 14.53
CA ALA A 324 -50.24 -187.48 13.42
C ALA A 324 -49.31 -188.69 13.22
N ALA A 325 -47.99 -188.48 13.20
CA ALA A 325 -47.01 -189.56 13.07
C ALA A 325 -47.02 -190.53 14.28
N MET A 326 -47.30 -190.02 15.49
CA MET A 326 -47.46 -190.84 16.71
C MET A 326 -48.82 -191.56 16.78
N ALA A 327 -49.81 -191.12 16.00
CA ALA A 327 -51.07 -191.83 15.84
C ALA A 327 -50.92 -192.98 14.84
N GLU A 328 -50.28 -192.75 13.68
CA GLU A 328 -49.93 -193.82 12.73
C GLU A 328 -49.04 -194.88 13.37
N ARG A 329 -47.98 -194.49 14.08
CA ARG A 329 -47.11 -195.45 14.79
C ARG A 329 -47.83 -196.26 15.86
N ARG A 330 -48.88 -195.72 16.48
CA ARG A 330 -49.66 -196.47 17.49
C ARG A 330 -50.58 -197.48 16.83
N GLN A 331 -51.16 -197.15 15.68
CA GLN A 331 -51.90 -198.10 14.85
C GLN A 331 -50.99 -199.23 14.34
N GLU A 332 -49.82 -198.90 13.80
CA GLU A 332 -48.86 -199.90 13.32
C GLU A 332 -48.37 -200.80 14.47
N TRP A 333 -48.11 -200.24 15.66
CA TRP A 333 -47.68 -201.00 16.83
C TRP A 333 -48.78 -201.93 17.37
N GLU A 334 -50.05 -201.54 17.35
CA GLU A 334 -51.16 -202.41 17.74
C GLU A 334 -51.38 -203.56 16.76
N GLU A 335 -51.25 -203.31 15.45
CA GLU A 335 -51.33 -204.35 14.42
C GLU A 335 -50.13 -205.33 14.47
N GLU A 336 -48.95 -204.83 14.82
CA GLU A 336 -47.73 -205.65 14.96
C GLU A 336 -47.74 -206.47 16.27
N ARG A 337 -48.31 -205.93 17.35
CA ARG A 337 -48.50 -206.66 18.62
C ARG A 337 -49.46 -207.83 18.47
N MET A 338 -50.56 -207.64 17.73
CA MET A 338 -51.53 -208.72 17.44
C MET A 338 -50.90 -209.82 16.56
N ARG A 339 -50.06 -209.44 15.59
CA ARG A 339 -49.30 -210.40 14.76
C ARG A 339 -48.17 -211.11 15.51
N GLU A 340 -47.57 -210.52 16.53
CA GLU A 340 -46.56 -211.17 17.39
C GLU A 340 -47.18 -212.13 18.42
N GLU A 341 -48.34 -211.80 18.99
CA GLU A 341 -49.05 -212.67 19.94
C GLU A 341 -49.49 -213.99 19.25
N GLU A 342 -50.06 -213.92 18.04
CA GLU A 342 -50.42 -215.10 17.25
C GLU A 342 -49.21 -215.95 16.80
N ARG A 343 -48.02 -215.33 16.67
CA ARG A 343 -46.79 -216.03 16.26
C ARG A 343 -46.11 -216.71 17.45
N ARG A 344 -46.16 -216.09 18.64
CA ARG A 344 -45.59 -216.64 19.88
C ARG A 344 -46.37 -217.84 20.40
N GLU A 345 -47.69 -217.90 20.23
CA GLU A 345 -48.46 -219.10 20.61
C GLU A 345 -48.12 -220.30 19.71
N ARG A 346 -48.04 -220.11 18.39
CA ARG A 346 -47.62 -221.17 17.45
C ARG A 346 -46.19 -221.67 17.71
N PHE A 347 -45.28 -220.76 18.05
CA PHE A 347 -43.88 -221.12 18.33
C PHE A 347 -43.71 -221.89 19.65
N ARG A 348 -44.57 -221.64 20.65
CA ARG A 348 -44.57 -222.43 21.90
C ARG A 348 -45.10 -223.84 21.67
N GLU A 349 -46.16 -223.98 20.88
CA GLU A 349 -46.72 -225.30 20.54
C GLU A 349 -45.75 -226.16 19.72
N GLU A 350 -45.04 -225.57 18.75
CA GLU A 350 -44.00 -226.29 17.98
C GLU A 350 -42.76 -226.60 18.82
N ARG A 351 -42.34 -225.69 19.72
CA ARG A 351 -41.19 -225.93 20.61
C ARG A 351 -41.48 -227.07 21.58
N GLN A 352 -42.71 -227.23 22.05
CA GLN A 352 -43.07 -228.32 22.93
C GLN A 352 -43.10 -229.68 22.20
N ARG A 353 -43.63 -229.73 20.95
CA ARG A 353 -43.61 -230.95 20.12
C ARG A 353 -42.19 -231.39 19.74
N LEU A 354 -41.32 -230.45 19.37
CA LEU A 354 -39.93 -230.73 18.98
C LEU A 354 -39.10 -231.28 20.15
N ILE A 355 -39.41 -230.87 21.38
CA ILE A 355 -38.73 -231.40 22.57
C ILE A 355 -39.18 -232.84 22.84
N GLU A 356 -40.46 -233.18 22.64
CA GLU A 356 -40.98 -234.53 22.87
C GLU A 356 -40.49 -235.56 21.84
N GLU A 357 -40.43 -235.24 20.54
CA GLU A 357 -40.05 -236.19 19.47
C GLU A 357 -38.57 -236.54 19.42
N HIS A 358 -37.70 -235.64 19.86
CA HIS A 358 -36.26 -235.80 19.72
C HIS A 358 -35.53 -236.02 21.04
N ALA A 359 -36.30 -236.14 22.13
CA ALA A 359 -35.80 -236.45 23.47
C ALA A 359 -34.87 -237.69 23.49
N GLU A 360 -35.13 -238.70 22.65
CA GLU A 360 -34.41 -239.97 22.74
C GLU A 360 -33.15 -240.05 21.87
N ASN A 361 -33.07 -239.29 20.77
CA ASN A 361 -31.94 -239.40 19.84
C ASN A 361 -30.77 -238.47 20.14
N VAL A 362 -30.97 -237.44 20.98
CA VAL A 362 -29.95 -236.40 21.18
C VAL A 362 -29.42 -236.38 22.63
N ALA A 363 -29.92 -237.26 23.50
CA ALA A 363 -29.53 -237.31 24.91
C ALA A 363 -28.05 -237.64 25.19
N LYS A 364 -27.26 -238.14 24.22
CA LYS A 364 -25.81 -238.36 24.44
C LYS A 364 -24.89 -237.19 24.07
N TYR A 365 -25.38 -236.06 23.53
CA TYR A 365 -24.53 -234.96 23.02
C TYR A 365 -24.99 -233.49 23.31
N LEU A 366 -25.97 -233.26 24.19
CA LEU A 366 -26.45 -231.89 24.51
C LEU A 366 -25.54 -231.16 25.53
N LYS A 367 -24.89 -230.07 25.09
CA LYS A 367 -24.16 -229.13 25.95
C LYS A 367 -25.11 -228.41 26.91
N HIS A 368 -24.73 -228.33 28.18
CA HIS A 368 -25.46 -227.60 29.22
C HIS A 368 -25.64 -226.12 28.86
N GLY A 369 -26.91 -225.71 28.70
CA GLY A 369 -27.31 -224.33 28.37
C GLY A 369 -28.53 -224.21 27.45
N VAL A 370 -29.06 -225.31 26.92
CA VAL A 370 -30.12 -225.32 25.87
C VAL A 370 -31.54 -225.62 26.42
N LEU A 371 -31.67 -226.00 27.69
CA LEU A 371 -32.96 -226.29 28.34
C LEU A 371 -33.26 -225.28 29.46
N THR A 372 -34.53 -224.86 29.56
CA THR A 372 -35.05 -223.94 30.59
C THR A 372 -35.58 -224.71 31.81
N ARG A 373 -35.63 -224.06 33.00
CA ARG A 373 -35.91 -224.71 34.30
C ARG A 373 -37.22 -225.54 34.34
N GLU A 374 -38.31 -225.05 33.76
CA GLU A 374 -39.61 -225.75 33.70
C GLU A 374 -39.64 -226.91 32.67
N GLU A 375 -38.78 -226.90 31.65
CA GLU A 375 -38.65 -227.97 30.64
C GLU A 375 -37.68 -229.07 31.09
N ALA A 376 -36.69 -228.75 31.93
CA ALA A 376 -35.81 -229.72 32.58
C ALA A 376 -36.52 -230.51 33.69
N ASP A 377 -37.45 -229.87 34.40
CA ASP A 377 -38.24 -230.51 35.46
C ASP A 377 -39.27 -231.52 34.90
N ASN A 378 -39.79 -231.33 33.68
CA ASN A 378 -40.62 -232.31 32.97
C ASN A 378 -39.83 -233.47 32.31
N PHE A 379 -38.50 -233.35 32.16
CA PHE A 379 -37.62 -234.38 31.57
C PHE A 379 -37.21 -235.49 32.58
N MET A 380 -37.39 -235.22 33.89
CA MET A 380 -37.05 -236.13 35.01
C MET A 380 -38.28 -236.78 35.68
N GLN A 381 -39.48 -236.62 35.10
CA GLN A 381 -40.72 -237.29 35.53
C GLN A 381 -41.39 -238.14 34.42
N LYS A 382 -40.58 -238.85 33.63
CA LYS A 382 -40.95 -240.17 33.12
C LYS A 382 -39.87 -241.18 33.48
#